data_AF-F0QX49-F1
#
_entry.id   AF-F0QX49-F1
#
_cell.length_a   1.000
_cell.length_b   1.000
_cell.length_c   1.000
_cell.angle_alpha   90.00
_cell.angle_beta   90.00
_cell.angle_gamma   90.00
#
_symmetry.space_group_name_H-M   'P 1'
#
loop_
_entity.id
_entity.type
_entity.pdbx_description
1 polymer ?
#
loop_
_entity_poly.entity_id
_entity_poly.type
_entity_poly.pdbx_seq_one_letter_code
_entity_poly.pdbx_strand_id
1 'polypeptide(L)' 'MMTGRYKVFINRRMGRILVSGKSEDLSLIEEGWRIIYEDNDWKNAFEYARNYADRHDYVLEWYLEEEKEVLKNALVN' A
#
# COMPACT_ATOMS: atom_id res chain seq x y z
N MET A 1 -10.75 5.15 8.27
CA MET A 1 -10.53 6.56 7.87
C MET A 1 -9.18 6.65 7.18
N MET A 2 -9.05 7.41 6.10
CA MET A 2 -7.74 7.55 5.44
C MET A 2 -6.80 8.42 6.26
N THR A 3 -5.55 7.98 6.41
CA THR A 3 -4.56 8.63 7.28
C THR A 3 -3.77 9.75 6.60
N GLY A 4 -4.00 10.00 5.31
CA GLY A 4 -3.20 10.92 4.49
C GLY A 4 -1.77 10.45 4.22
N ARG A 5 -1.44 9.20 4.63
CA ARG A 5 -0.20 8.49 4.30
C ARG A 5 -0.52 7.08 3.85
N TYR A 6 0.08 6.66 2.76
CA TYR A 6 0.00 5.30 2.25
C TYR A 6 1.18 4.49 2.77
N LYS A 7 0.89 3.31 3.31
CA LYS A 7 1.86 2.38 3.89
C LYS A 7 1.94 1.15 3.02
N VAL A 8 3.15 0.62 2.93
CA VAL A 8 3.43 -0.64 2.24
C VAL A 8 3.64 -1.72 3.29
N PHE A 9 2.64 -2.59 3.43
CA PHE A 9 2.64 -3.73 4.32
C PHE A 9 3.18 -4.96 3.61
N ILE A 10 4.01 -5.76 4.28
CA ILE A 10 4.55 -7.01 3.75
C ILE A 10 4.17 -8.18 4.66
N ASN A 11 3.74 -9.27 4.03
CA ASN A 11 3.65 -10.59 4.65
C ASN A 11 4.58 -11.55 3.91
N ARG A 12 5.81 -11.71 4.42
CA ARG A 12 6.81 -12.59 3.81
C ARG A 12 6.41 -14.07 3.82
N ARG A 13 5.63 -14.50 4.81
CA ARG A 13 5.15 -15.89 4.91
C ARG A 13 4.16 -16.22 3.80
N MET A 14 3.34 -15.24 3.41
CA MET A 14 2.34 -15.40 2.37
C MET A 14 2.82 -14.94 0.99
N GLY A 15 3.99 -14.31 0.90
CA GLY A 15 4.48 -13.70 -0.34
C GLY A 15 3.56 -12.58 -0.82
N ARG A 16 3.05 -11.74 0.09
CA ARG A 16 2.09 -10.68 -0.22
C ARG A 16 2.61 -9.32 0.21
N ILE A 17 2.24 -8.30 -0.57
CA ILE A 17 2.50 -6.90 -0.27
C ILE A 17 1.22 -6.11 -0.52
N LEU A 18 0.85 -5.24 0.43
CA LEU A 18 -0.36 -4.44 0.38
C LEU A 18 0.02 -2.97 0.48
N VAL A 19 -0.53 -2.15 -0.42
CA VAL A 19 -0.52 -0.70 -0.33
C VAL A 19 -1.84 -0.25 0.28
N SER A 20 -1.79 0.49 1.40
CA SER A 20 -3.00 1.02 2.02
C SER A 20 -2.76 2.32 2.79
N GLY A 21 -3.69 3.26 2.64
CA GLY A 21 -3.81 4.49 3.43
C GLY A 21 -4.87 4.41 4.54
N LYS A 22 -5.60 3.28 4.65
CA LYS A 22 -6.63 3.06 5.66
C LYS A 22 -6.02 2.87 7.04
N SER A 23 -6.55 3.59 8.04
CA SER A 23 -6.15 3.43 9.44
C SER A 23 -6.42 2.03 9.97
N GLU A 24 -7.49 1.39 9.48
CA GLU A 24 -7.92 0.05 9.92
C GLU A 24 -6.85 -1.02 9.63
N ASP A 25 -6.12 -0.89 8.52
CA ASP A 25 -5.13 -1.89 8.10
C ASP A 25 -3.85 -1.90 8.97
N LEU A 26 -3.73 -0.97 9.92
CA LEU A 26 -2.69 -1.05 10.95
C LEU A 26 -2.86 -2.30 11.83
N SER A 27 -4.07 -2.85 11.96
CA SER A 27 -4.30 -4.10 12.70
C SER A 27 -3.57 -5.30 12.09
N LEU A 28 -3.21 -5.25 10.80
CA LEU A 28 -2.44 -6.32 10.14
C LEU A 28 -1.07 -6.54 10.79
N ILE A 29 -0.52 -5.53 11.48
CA ILE A 29 0.74 -5.66 12.23
C ILE A 29 0.59 -6.71 13.34
N GLU A 30 -0.57 -6.76 14.00
CA GLU A 30 -0.89 -7.75 15.04
C GLU A 30 -0.99 -9.16 14.44
N GLU A 31 -1.32 -9.27 13.15
CA GLU A 31 -1.39 -10.50 12.37
C GLU A 31 -0.03 -10.89 11.72
N GLY A 32 1.05 -10.18 12.06
CA GLY A 32 2.40 -10.49 11.61
C GLY A 32 2.83 -9.84 10.30
N TRP A 33 2.06 -8.89 9.77
CA TRP A 33 2.53 -8.01 8.70
C TRP A 33 3.53 -6.98 9.23
N ARG A 34 4.34 -6.41 8.34
CA ARG A 34 5.28 -5.33 8.68
C ARG A 34 5.16 -4.18 7.70
N ILE A 35 5.32 -2.96 8.16
CA ILE A 35 5.44 -1.79 7.27
C ILE A 35 6.90 -1.69 6.82
N ILE A 36 7.13 -1.60 5.52
CA ILE A 36 8.46 -1.47 4.93
C ILE A 36 8.70 -0.14 4.22
N TYR A 37 7.64 0.61 3.96
CA TYR A 37 7.69 1.92 3.33
C TYR A 37 6.44 2.72 3.68
N GLU A 38 6.57 4.05 3.71
CA GLU A 38 5.44 4.96 3.81
C GLU A 38 5.69 6.20 2.96
N ASP A 39 4.61 6.76 2.40
CA ASP A 39 4.64 7.95 1.56
C ASP A 39 3.32 8.72 1.68
N ASN A 40 3.35 10.02 1.40
CA ASN A 40 2.13 10.82 1.29
C ASN A 40 1.49 10.74 -0.11
N ASP A 41 2.25 10.30 -1.10
CA ASP A 41 1.77 10.02 -2.45
C ASP A 41 1.53 8.51 -2.63
N TRP A 42 0.29 8.15 -2.96
CA TRP A 42 -0.09 6.76 -3.24
C TRP A 42 0.73 6.14 -4.36
N LYS A 43 1.03 6.91 -5.42
CA LYS A 43 1.78 6.42 -6.57
C LYS A 43 3.20 6.04 -6.16
N ASN A 44 3.85 6.82 -5.30
CA ASN A 44 5.18 6.48 -4.79
C ASN A 44 5.15 5.20 -3.95
N ALA A 45 4.16 5.06 -3.06
CA ALA A 45 3.98 3.85 -2.26
C ALA A 45 3.70 2.62 -3.14
N PHE A 46 2.88 2.78 -4.18
CA PHE A 46 2.56 1.73 -5.15
C PHE A 46 3.78 1.31 -5.96
N GLU A 47 4.54 2.27 -6.50
CA GLU A 47 5.75 1.99 -7.27
C GLU A 47 6.83 1.31 -6.42
N TYR A 48 6.98 1.72 -5.15
CA TYR A 48 7.83 1.01 -4.20
C TYR A 48 7.37 -0.45 -4.03
N ALA A 49 6.07 -0.66 -3.80
CA ALA A 49 5.52 -1.98 -3.58
C ALA A 49 5.63 -2.88 -4.82
N ARG A 50 5.39 -2.37 -6.02
CA ARG A 50 5.57 -3.09 -7.28
C ARG A 50 7.02 -3.53 -7.48
N ASN A 51 7.97 -2.60 -7.32
CA ASN A 51 9.40 -2.93 -7.44
C ASN A 51 9.83 -3.97 -6.41
N TYR A 52 9.27 -3.93 -5.19
CA TYR A 52 9.53 -4.94 -4.18
C TYR A 52 8.91 -6.29 -4.57
N ALA A 53 7.65 -6.29 -5.01
CA ALA A 53 6.94 -7.49 -5.46
C ALA A 53 7.68 -8.21 -6.58
N ASP A 54 8.07 -7.49 -7.63
CA ASP A 54 8.77 -8.04 -8.80
C ASP A 54 10.10 -8.69 -8.42
N ARG A 55 10.85 -8.09 -7.48
CA ARG A 55 12.14 -8.62 -7.01
C ARG A 55 12.02 -9.89 -6.17
N HIS A 56 10.88 -10.08 -5.52
CA HIS A 56 10.67 -11.15 -4.54
C HIS A 56 9.63 -12.18 -4.95
N ASP A 57 9.04 -12.04 -6.15
CA ASP A 57 7.94 -12.87 -6.66
C ASP A 57 6.72 -12.86 -5.72
N TYR A 58 6.34 -11.67 -5.24
CA TYR A 58 5.22 -11.48 -4.32
C TYR A 58 3.97 -10.95 -5.03
N VAL A 59 2.81 -11.28 -4.51
CA VAL A 59 1.53 -10.73 -4.97
C VAL A 59 1.37 -9.31 -4.43
N LEU A 60 1.26 -8.35 -5.34
CA LEU A 60 0.93 -6.95 -5.05
C LEU A 60 -0.58 -6.76 -4.96
N GLU A 61 -1.01 -6.12 -3.88
CA GLU A 61 -2.40 -5.81 -3.58
C GLU A 61 -2.56 -4.32 -3.24
N TRP A 62 -3.71 -3.76 -3.62
CA TRP A 62 -4.12 -2.40 -3.27
C TRP A 62 -5.65 -2.29 -3.32
N TYR A 63 -6.19 -1.25 -2.71
CA TYR A 63 -7.61 -0.93 -2.81
C TYR A 63 -7.88 -0.07 -4.04
N LEU A 64 -8.79 -0.53 -4.92
CA LEU A 64 -9.22 0.22 -6.10
C LEU A 64 -9.86 1.55 -5.72
N GLU A 65 -10.47 1.65 -4.53
CA GLU A 65 -11.05 2.89 -4.02
C GLU A 65 -9.97 3.96 -3.84
N GLU A 66 -8.81 3.60 -3.28
CA GLU A 66 -7.70 4.53 -3.03
C GLU A 66 -7.04 4.97 -4.35
N GLU A 67 -6.87 4.04 -5.30
CA GLU A 67 -6.40 4.36 -6.65
C GLU A 67 -7.34 5.38 -7.33
N LYS A 68 -8.66 5.13 -7.27
CA LYS A 68 -9.65 6.03 -7.88
C LYS A 68 -9.67 7.41 -7.22
N GLU A 69 -9.52 7.50 -5.90
CA GLU A 69 -9.47 8.77 -5.20
C GLU A 69 -8.25 9.59 -5.61
N VAL A 70 -7.09 8.96 -5.74
CA VAL A 70 -5.86 9.61 -6.22
C VAL A 70 -6.02 10.10 -7.67
N LEU A 71 -6.58 9.25 -8.56
CA LEU A 71 -6.82 9.63 -9.94
C LEU A 71 -7.83 10.77 -10.07
N LYS A 72 -8.89 10.80 -9.24
CA LYS A 72 -9.83 11.93 -9.20
C LYS A 72 -9.12 13.22 -8.79
N ASN A 73 -8.31 13.18 -7.75
CA ASN A 73 -7.57 14.35 -7.27
C ASN A 73 -6.57 14.87 -8.33
N ALA A 74 -6.01 13.98 -9.16
CA ALA A 74 -5.12 14.35 -10.25
C ALA A 74 -5.84 15.00 -11.46
N LEU A 75 -7.15 14.76 -11.63
CA LEU A 75 -7.95 15.35 -12.71
C LEU A 75 -8.58 16.70 -12.36
N VAL A 76 -8.62 17.04 -11.06
CA VAL A 76 -9.23 18.27 -10.54
C VAL A 76 -8.18 19.36 -10.25
N ASN A 77 -6.89 19.00 -10.21
CA ASN A 77 -5.76 19.92 -10.11
C ASN A 77 -5.11 20.15 -11.48
#